data_AF-A0A7V5YPD4-F1
#
_entry.id   AF-A0A7V5YPD4-F1
#
_cell.length_a   1.000
_cell.length_b   1.000
_cell.length_c   1.000
_cell.angle_alpha   90.00
_cell.angle_beta   90.00
_cell.angle_gamma   90.00
#
_symmetry.space_group_name_H-M   'P 1'
#
loop_
_entity.id
_entity.type
_entity.pdbx_description
1 polymer ?
#
loop_
_entity_poly.entity_id
_entity_poly.type
_entity_poly.pdbx_seq_one_letter_code
_entity_poly.pdbx_strand_id
1 'polypeptide(L)'
;MAYAQYDPAFLLSDEVLRDYNSMSEADINNFLRSKGSWLADYVIPENISVAYPYLQPDGSVTLGYVDAFQGYNGKNFFGKTVARLIFEEAQEHKINPRVILVLLQRESSAITKNSPSSKLTETWPLFYYFNEAMASCLAGDTSKCNNDLYRQRAIDFGGVGQQIAYATYWLEVRFQNYSTNKTYLNPLLVDGQLLAIRNAATYLLYIYTPHLSANRNFYDIFVSWFCDPTGIQCLSTATPPPATPPVDAPNDIQKFSSKTYKDSLVLRGSKSINVRVFLGETLIADLGSNTWEITLRPQIGLLSETLLYKDANGNLVGSKPIEIKRHKVADINGDNLVDLLDLSVLANFFGTSNPPDPLVNLNPEVDNEVNILDLSILAANWSG
;
A
#
# COMPACT_ATOMS: atom_id res chain seq x y z
N MET A 1 -24.50 -18.08 -6.89
CA MET A 1 -23.87 -18.58 -8.13
C MET A 1 -22.86 -19.63 -7.72
N ALA A 2 -22.80 -20.79 -8.38
CA ALA A 2 -21.81 -21.81 -8.07
C ALA A 2 -20.45 -21.36 -8.62
N TYR A 3 -19.45 -21.18 -7.76
CA TYR A 3 -18.06 -20.94 -8.17
C TYR A 3 -17.56 -22.16 -8.96
N ALA A 4 -16.67 -21.98 -9.95
CA ALA A 4 -16.06 -23.12 -10.61
C ALA A 4 -15.30 -23.96 -9.57
N GLN A 5 -15.27 -25.27 -9.78
CA GLN A 5 -14.56 -26.18 -8.91
C GLN A 5 -13.04 -25.94 -9.03
N TYR A 6 -12.35 -25.83 -7.90
CA TYR A 6 -10.88 -25.72 -7.85
C TYR A 6 -10.20 -26.76 -8.75
N ASP A 7 -9.28 -26.29 -9.60
CA ASP A 7 -8.51 -27.11 -10.52
C ASP A 7 -7.02 -26.74 -10.45
N PRO A 8 -6.14 -27.63 -9.95
CA PRO A 8 -4.72 -27.33 -9.82
C PRO A 8 -4.02 -27.09 -11.15
N ALA A 9 -4.61 -27.47 -12.29
CA ALA A 9 -4.07 -27.21 -13.62
C ALA A 9 -4.54 -25.87 -14.22
N PHE A 10 -5.50 -25.18 -13.59
CA PHE A 10 -6.05 -23.91 -14.05
C PHE A 10 -6.54 -23.05 -12.88
N LEU A 11 -5.61 -22.29 -12.30
CA LEU A 11 -5.82 -21.52 -11.07
C LEU A 11 -6.10 -20.04 -11.31
N LEU A 12 -5.59 -19.50 -12.42
CA LEU A 12 -5.69 -18.10 -12.78
C LEU A 12 -5.68 -18.02 -14.30
N SER A 13 -6.68 -17.39 -14.91
CA SER A 13 -6.71 -17.20 -16.37
C SER A 13 -5.66 -16.17 -16.81
N ASP A 14 -5.20 -16.28 -18.05
CA ASP A 14 -4.25 -15.32 -18.61
C ASP A 14 -4.88 -13.92 -18.66
N GLU A 15 -6.16 -13.82 -19.03
CA GLU A 15 -6.93 -12.58 -19.06
C GLU A 15 -7.04 -11.94 -17.68
N VAL A 16 -7.31 -12.74 -16.64
CA VAL A 16 -7.43 -12.22 -15.27
C VAL A 16 -6.06 -11.77 -14.76
N LEU A 17 -4.97 -12.50 -15.00
CA LEU A 17 -3.61 -12.04 -14.66
C LEU A 17 -3.29 -10.70 -15.34
N ARG A 18 -3.77 -10.52 -16.58
CA ARG A 18 -3.55 -9.34 -17.42
C ARG A 18 -4.57 -8.23 -17.23
N ASP A 19 -5.52 -8.37 -16.33
CA ASP A 19 -6.48 -7.33 -16.01
C ASP A 19 -5.88 -6.30 -15.03
N TYR A 20 -4.90 -5.55 -15.53
CA TYR A 20 -4.22 -4.47 -14.80
C TYR A 20 -5.12 -3.29 -14.44
N ASN A 21 -6.35 -3.26 -14.98
CA ASN A 21 -7.37 -2.22 -14.73
C ASN A 21 -8.44 -2.66 -13.73
N SER A 22 -8.23 -3.80 -13.07
CA SER A 22 -9.19 -4.38 -12.15
C SER A 22 -9.37 -3.60 -10.83
N MET A 23 -8.45 -2.67 -10.51
CA MET A 23 -8.53 -1.77 -9.36
C MET A 23 -7.85 -0.43 -9.68
N SER A 24 -8.48 0.68 -9.30
CA SER A 24 -7.83 1.98 -9.23
C SER A 24 -6.94 2.09 -7.99
N GLU A 25 -6.08 3.11 -7.92
CA GLU A 25 -5.33 3.46 -6.69
C GLU A 25 -6.25 3.59 -5.47
N ALA A 26 -7.41 4.22 -5.63
CA ALA A 26 -8.38 4.40 -4.57
C ALA A 26 -9.00 3.06 -4.13
N ASP A 27 -9.32 2.17 -5.08
CA ASP A 27 -9.84 0.84 -4.77
C ASP A 27 -8.82 0.01 -3.99
N ILE A 28 -7.54 0.09 -4.36
CA ILE A 28 -6.45 -0.60 -3.66
C ILE A 28 -6.34 -0.09 -2.23
N ASN A 29 -6.32 1.24 -2.03
CA ASN A 29 -6.22 1.82 -0.69
C ASN A 29 -7.45 1.47 0.18
N ASN A 30 -8.66 1.57 -0.38
CA ASN A 30 -9.90 1.20 0.30
C ASN A 30 -9.90 -0.27 0.67
N PHE A 31 -9.41 -1.14 -0.21
CA PHE A 31 -9.27 -2.57 0.07
C PHE A 31 -8.31 -2.81 1.24
N LEU A 32 -7.11 -2.23 1.21
CA LEU A 32 -6.13 -2.34 2.31
C LEU A 32 -6.71 -1.86 3.65
N ARG A 33 -7.40 -0.72 3.67
CA ARG A 33 -8.09 -0.20 4.86
C ARG A 33 -9.19 -1.14 5.34
N SER A 34 -10.01 -1.67 4.44
CA SER A 34 -11.09 -2.60 4.79
C SER A 34 -10.60 -3.91 5.41
N LYS A 35 -9.35 -4.29 5.14
CA LYS A 35 -8.70 -5.47 5.70
C LYS A 35 -7.89 -5.18 6.97
N GLY A 36 -7.83 -3.91 7.40
CA GLY A 36 -7.02 -3.47 8.53
C GLY A 36 -5.51 -3.61 8.29
N SER A 37 -5.07 -3.50 7.03
CA SER A 37 -3.67 -3.68 6.66
C SER A 37 -2.80 -2.52 7.15
N TRP A 38 -1.64 -2.84 7.73
CA TRP A 38 -0.59 -1.85 8.01
C TRP A 38 -0.06 -1.15 6.75
N LEU A 39 -0.22 -1.77 5.58
CA LEU A 39 0.18 -1.20 4.29
C LEU A 39 -0.71 -0.02 3.85
N ALA A 40 -1.92 0.12 4.41
CA ALA A 40 -2.87 1.18 4.02
C ALA A 40 -2.34 2.59 4.32
N ASP A 41 -1.60 2.73 5.42
CA ASP A 41 -0.99 3.98 5.86
C ASP A 41 0.54 3.95 5.72
N TYR A 42 1.11 2.84 5.24
CA TYR A 42 2.54 2.73 4.98
C TYR A 42 2.92 3.63 3.80
N VAL A 43 3.71 4.65 4.13
CA VAL A 43 4.42 5.47 3.15
C VAL A 43 5.79 4.86 3.00
N ILE A 44 6.14 4.48 1.77
CA ILE A 44 7.41 3.83 1.44
C ILE A 44 8.55 4.75 1.94
N PRO A 45 9.22 4.36 3.05
CA PRO A 45 10.19 5.20 3.72
C PRO A 45 11.57 5.08 3.08
N GLU A 46 11.71 4.21 2.08
CA GLU A 46 12.99 3.69 1.60
C GLU A 46 13.83 4.80 0.94
N ASN A 47 14.83 5.24 1.72
CA ASN A 47 15.96 6.09 1.33
C ASN A 47 17.18 5.19 1.07
N ILE A 48 17.10 4.35 0.03
CA ILE A 48 18.15 3.38 -0.32
C ILE A 48 18.42 3.50 -1.82
N SER A 49 19.69 3.58 -2.23
CA SER A 49 20.08 3.44 -3.63
C SER A 49 19.73 2.03 -4.11
N VAL A 50 18.65 1.90 -4.89
CA VAL A 50 18.16 0.63 -5.41
C VAL A 50 18.42 0.51 -6.90
N ALA A 51 18.82 -0.68 -7.34
CA ALA A 51 18.64 -1.06 -8.72
C ALA A 51 17.13 -1.09 -9.01
N TYR A 52 16.71 -0.44 -10.08
CA TYR A 52 15.33 -0.31 -10.52
C TYR A 52 15.20 -0.82 -11.96
N PRO A 53 14.36 -1.84 -12.22
CA PRO A 53 14.14 -2.35 -13.56
C PRO A 53 13.21 -1.40 -14.33
N TYR A 54 13.69 -0.89 -15.47
CA TYR A 54 12.90 -0.02 -16.35
C TYR A 54 12.73 -0.66 -17.73
N LEU A 55 11.49 -0.65 -18.25
CA LEU A 55 11.17 -1.09 -19.60
C LEU A 55 11.57 -0.01 -20.63
N GLN A 56 12.55 -0.33 -21.46
CA GLN A 56 13.00 0.54 -22.54
C GLN A 56 11.98 0.58 -23.69
N PRO A 57 12.00 1.64 -24.53
CA PRO A 57 11.14 1.74 -25.72
C PRO A 57 11.27 0.57 -26.71
N ASP A 58 12.37 -0.17 -26.66
CA ASP A 58 12.63 -1.35 -27.49
C ASP A 58 12.13 -2.67 -26.87
N GLY A 59 11.48 -2.61 -25.70
CA GLY A 59 10.96 -3.78 -24.97
C GLY A 59 11.99 -4.53 -24.14
N SER A 60 13.26 -4.09 -24.14
CA SER A 60 14.27 -4.60 -23.22
C SER A 60 14.12 -4.00 -21.82
N VAL A 61 14.67 -4.66 -20.81
CA VAL A 61 14.64 -4.16 -19.44
C VAL A 61 16.06 -3.96 -18.96
N THR A 62 16.34 -2.75 -18.49
CA THR A 62 17.65 -2.38 -17.93
C THR A 62 17.51 -2.04 -16.45
N LEU A 63 18.52 -2.37 -15.65
CA LEU A 63 18.62 -1.91 -14.27
C LEU A 63 19.25 -0.52 -14.24
N GLY A 64 18.50 0.48 -13.77
CA GLY A 64 19.02 1.80 -13.42
C GLY A 64 19.22 1.90 -11.91
N TYR A 65 20.33 2.48 -11.44
CA TYR A 65 20.45 2.81 -10.02
C TYR A 65 19.66 4.10 -9.78
N VAL A 66 18.61 4.03 -8.98
CA VAL A 66 17.89 5.21 -8.54
C VAL A 66 18.65 5.77 -7.35
N ASP A 67 19.38 6.86 -7.58
CA ASP A 67 19.94 7.66 -6.49
C ASP A 67 18.80 8.41 -5.82
N ALA A 68 18.78 8.43 -4.48
CA ALA A 68 17.71 8.96 -3.64
C ALA A 68 17.38 10.45 -3.89
N PHE A 69 18.22 11.16 -4.65
CA PHE A 69 18.03 12.56 -5.03
C PHE A 69 17.59 12.78 -6.49
N GLN A 70 17.70 11.77 -7.35
CA GLN A 70 17.39 11.88 -8.77
C GLN A 70 16.65 10.62 -9.22
N GLY A 71 15.31 10.71 -9.21
CA GLY A 71 14.47 9.69 -9.83
C GLY A 71 15.01 9.30 -11.20
N TYR A 72 15.04 8.01 -11.50
CA TYR A 72 15.57 7.52 -12.77
C TYR A 72 14.46 7.67 -13.84
N ASN A 73 14.75 8.39 -14.93
CA ASN A 73 13.74 8.76 -15.95
C ASN A 73 12.47 9.42 -15.36
N GLY A 74 12.59 10.20 -14.28
CA GLY A 74 11.47 10.92 -13.67
C GLY A 74 10.54 10.08 -12.77
N LYS A 75 10.89 8.83 -12.48
CA LYS A 75 10.15 7.98 -11.52
C LYS A 75 10.79 8.03 -10.14
N ASN A 76 10.00 8.37 -9.12
CA ASN A 76 10.41 8.39 -7.72
C ASN A 76 9.73 7.23 -6.96
N PHE A 77 10.47 6.45 -6.18
CA PHE A 77 9.93 5.34 -5.37
C PHE A 77 9.59 5.75 -3.93
N PHE A 78 10.28 6.77 -3.44
CA PHE A 78 10.18 7.23 -2.07
C PHE A 78 8.94 8.12 -1.85
N GLY A 79 8.38 8.07 -0.65
CA GLY A 79 7.27 8.95 -0.24
C GLY A 79 5.92 8.60 -0.87
N LYS A 80 5.84 7.49 -1.62
CA LYS A 80 4.60 6.95 -2.18
C LYS A 80 3.89 6.06 -1.15
N THR A 81 2.56 6.05 -1.20
CA THR A 81 1.78 5.03 -0.48
C THR A 81 1.91 3.68 -1.20
N VAL A 82 1.68 2.59 -0.48
CA VAL A 82 1.67 1.24 -1.07
C VAL A 82 0.61 1.12 -2.17
N ALA A 83 -0.57 1.73 -1.96
CA ALA A 83 -1.64 1.73 -2.96
C ALA A 83 -1.22 2.40 -4.28
N ARG A 84 -0.53 3.54 -4.19
CA ARG A 84 0.03 4.26 -5.34
C ARG A 84 1.02 3.39 -6.09
N LEU A 85 1.94 2.74 -5.37
CA LEU A 85 2.94 1.88 -5.97
C LEU A 85 2.31 0.68 -6.68
N ILE A 86 1.42 -0.08 -6.00
CA ILE A 86 0.76 -1.24 -6.62
C ILE A 86 0.03 -0.82 -7.90
N PHE A 87 -0.66 0.33 -7.88
CA PHE A 87 -1.33 0.86 -9.07
C PHE A 87 -0.35 1.15 -10.20
N GLU A 88 0.72 1.90 -9.96
CA GLU A 88 1.68 2.28 -11.00
C GLU A 88 2.41 1.06 -11.58
N GLU A 89 2.86 0.13 -10.74
CA GLU A 89 3.54 -1.10 -11.15
C GLU A 89 2.60 -2.03 -11.93
N ALA A 90 1.33 -2.14 -11.51
CA ALA A 90 0.29 -2.85 -12.25
C ALA A 90 0.09 -2.25 -13.65
N GLN A 91 0.01 -0.92 -13.76
CA GLN A 91 -0.18 -0.22 -15.03
C GLN A 91 1.04 -0.36 -15.96
N GLU A 92 2.25 -0.31 -15.41
CA GLU A 92 3.50 -0.43 -16.16
C GLU A 92 3.73 -1.84 -16.68
N HIS A 93 3.63 -2.83 -15.80
CA HIS A 93 3.93 -4.23 -16.13
C HIS A 93 2.68 -5.00 -16.56
N LYS A 94 1.53 -4.33 -16.63
CA LYS A 94 0.26 -4.88 -17.12
C LYS A 94 -0.21 -6.11 -16.30
N ILE A 95 0.12 -6.13 -15.01
CA ILE A 95 -0.28 -7.18 -14.07
C ILE A 95 -1.49 -6.72 -13.26
N ASN A 96 -2.41 -7.65 -13.00
CA ASN A 96 -3.59 -7.40 -12.18
C ASN A 96 -3.23 -7.05 -10.72
N PRO A 97 -3.62 -5.88 -10.19
CA PRO A 97 -3.32 -5.47 -8.81
C PRO A 97 -3.90 -6.42 -7.75
N ARG A 98 -5.02 -7.11 -8.02
CA ARG A 98 -5.58 -8.15 -7.14
C ARG A 98 -4.61 -9.31 -6.95
N VAL A 99 -3.85 -9.68 -7.99
CA VAL A 99 -2.82 -10.74 -7.88
C VAL A 99 -1.74 -10.33 -6.89
N ILE A 100 -1.26 -9.09 -6.96
CA ILE A 100 -0.25 -8.56 -6.03
C ILE A 100 -0.75 -8.57 -4.58
N LEU A 101 -2.00 -8.14 -4.36
CA LEU A 101 -2.63 -8.16 -3.03
C LEU A 101 -2.75 -9.59 -2.46
N VAL A 102 -3.14 -10.56 -3.29
CA VAL A 102 -3.23 -11.97 -2.85
C VAL A 102 -1.84 -12.55 -2.55
N LEU A 103 -0.82 -12.22 -3.34
CA LEU A 103 0.55 -12.63 -3.04
C LEU A 103 1.05 -12.03 -1.72
N LEU A 104 0.87 -10.73 -1.50
CA LEU A 104 1.22 -10.07 -0.22
C LEU A 104 0.58 -10.77 0.98
N GLN A 105 -0.67 -11.20 0.83
CA GLN A 105 -1.35 -11.95 1.88
C GLN A 105 -0.79 -13.36 2.08
N ARG A 106 -0.66 -14.11 0.99
CA ARG A 106 -0.23 -15.52 1.03
C ARG A 106 1.16 -15.63 1.65
N GLU A 107 2.05 -14.69 1.29
CA GLU A 107 3.46 -14.74 1.68
C GLU A 107 3.69 -14.27 3.12
N SER A 108 3.08 -13.16 3.56
CA SER A 108 3.41 -12.55 4.86
C SER A 108 2.21 -12.16 5.73
N SER A 109 0.99 -12.43 5.27
CA SER A 109 -0.25 -11.92 5.88
C SER A 109 -0.31 -10.39 5.98
N ALA A 110 0.41 -9.67 5.12
CA ALA A 110 0.52 -8.21 5.22
C ALA A 110 -0.81 -7.47 4.98
N ILE A 111 -1.77 -8.10 4.30
CA ILE A 111 -3.06 -7.47 4.01
C ILE A 111 -4.01 -7.54 5.21
N THR A 112 -3.99 -8.60 6.01
CA THR A 112 -4.96 -8.79 7.11
C THR A 112 -4.41 -8.49 8.50
N LYS A 113 -3.16 -8.01 8.62
CA LYS A 113 -2.57 -7.59 9.89
C LYS A 113 -2.42 -6.08 9.93
N ASN A 114 -2.68 -5.49 11.10
CA ASN A 114 -2.48 -4.07 11.37
C ASN A 114 -1.04 -3.72 11.76
N SER A 115 -0.16 -4.72 11.88
CA SER A 115 1.28 -4.56 11.99
C SER A 115 2.03 -5.73 11.34
N PRO A 116 3.28 -5.54 10.90
CA PRO A 116 4.12 -6.64 10.46
C PRO A 116 4.36 -7.63 11.60
N SER A 117 4.31 -8.94 11.33
CA SER A 117 4.58 -9.97 12.35
C SER A 117 6.03 -10.05 12.83
N SER A 118 6.94 -9.48 12.06
CA SER A 118 8.35 -9.38 12.36
C SER A 118 8.99 -8.32 11.46
N LYS A 119 10.20 -7.87 11.83
CA LYS A 119 11.00 -7.00 10.98
C LYS A 119 11.25 -7.61 9.60
N LEU A 120 11.37 -8.94 9.54
CA LEU A 120 11.52 -9.64 8.28
C LEU A 120 10.29 -9.47 7.38
N THR A 121 9.08 -9.69 7.90
CA THR A 121 7.84 -9.53 7.11
C THR A 121 7.52 -8.08 6.77
N GLU A 122 8.04 -7.13 7.54
CA GLU A 122 8.01 -5.70 7.19
C GLU A 122 8.91 -5.40 6.00
N THR A 123 10.14 -5.95 6.00
CA THR A 123 11.13 -5.67 4.93
C THR A 123 10.93 -6.54 3.69
N TRP A 124 10.34 -7.73 3.81
CA TRP A 124 10.20 -8.71 2.72
C TRP A 124 8.77 -9.29 2.62
N PRO A 125 7.74 -8.47 2.40
CA PRO A 125 6.36 -8.94 2.49
C PRO A 125 5.93 -9.92 1.38
N LEU A 126 6.70 -10.04 0.28
CA LEU A 126 6.44 -10.98 -0.82
C LEU A 126 7.44 -12.14 -0.88
N PHE A 127 8.48 -12.13 -0.04
CA PHE A 127 9.60 -13.08 -0.05
C PHE A 127 10.22 -13.34 -1.45
N TYR A 128 10.11 -12.37 -2.37
CA TYR A 128 10.69 -12.50 -3.71
C TYR A 128 12.23 -12.50 -3.63
N TYR A 129 12.86 -13.51 -4.22
CA TYR A 129 14.32 -13.77 -4.13
C TYR A 129 14.87 -13.81 -2.70
N PHE A 130 14.01 -14.15 -1.72
CA PHE A 130 14.37 -14.25 -0.33
C PHE A 130 15.39 -15.37 -0.04
N ASN A 131 16.31 -15.11 0.88
CA ASN A 131 17.21 -16.11 1.46
C ASN A 131 17.40 -15.80 2.95
N GLU A 132 17.37 -16.82 3.83
CA GLU A 132 17.58 -16.67 5.28
C GLU A 132 18.94 -16.03 5.64
N ALA A 133 19.97 -16.20 4.81
CA ALA A 133 21.25 -15.51 4.96
C ALA A 133 21.13 -13.99 4.76
N MET A 134 20.23 -13.55 3.86
CA MET A 134 19.92 -12.14 3.62
C MET A 134 19.11 -11.54 4.79
N ALA A 135 18.18 -12.31 5.37
CA ALA A 135 17.43 -11.92 6.57
C ALA A 135 18.35 -11.64 7.77
N SER A 136 19.33 -12.53 7.96
CA SER A 136 20.29 -12.46 9.07
C SER A 136 21.16 -11.20 9.00
N CYS A 137 21.43 -10.69 7.79
CA CYS A 137 22.13 -9.42 7.58
C CYS A 137 21.37 -8.20 8.10
N LEU A 138 20.04 -8.18 7.94
CA LEU A 138 19.19 -7.09 8.41
C LEU A 138 18.94 -7.14 9.92
N ALA A 139 18.96 -8.35 10.50
CA ALA A 139 18.83 -8.57 11.94
C ALA A 139 20.12 -8.29 12.74
N GLY A 140 21.23 -7.94 12.07
CA GLY A 140 22.52 -7.70 12.71
C GLY A 140 23.26 -8.95 13.18
N ASP A 141 22.83 -10.14 12.75
CA ASP A 141 23.49 -11.41 13.10
C ASP A 141 24.71 -11.64 12.19
N THR A 142 25.87 -11.19 12.68
CA THR A 142 27.16 -11.26 12.00
C THR A 142 27.67 -12.70 11.83
N SER A 143 27.12 -13.69 12.55
CA SER A 143 27.52 -15.10 12.43
C SER A 143 27.04 -15.75 11.12
N LYS A 144 25.95 -15.23 10.55
CA LYS A 144 25.35 -15.68 9.27
C LYS A 144 25.47 -14.63 8.16
N CYS A 145 25.77 -13.37 8.50
CA CYS A 145 26.00 -12.25 7.58
C CYS A 145 27.49 -11.89 7.40
N ASN A 146 28.36 -12.88 7.22
CA ASN A 146 29.79 -12.67 6.97
C ASN A 146 30.15 -12.60 5.47
N ASN A 147 29.14 -12.52 4.59
CA ASN A 147 29.34 -12.50 3.14
C ASN A 147 28.76 -11.20 2.53
N ASP A 148 29.64 -10.38 1.97
CA ASP A 148 29.31 -9.09 1.36
C ASP A 148 28.28 -9.23 0.21
N LEU A 149 28.27 -10.35 -0.51
CA LEU A 149 27.28 -10.63 -1.56
C LEU A 149 25.85 -10.72 -1.00
N TYR A 150 25.67 -11.38 0.16
CA TYR A 150 24.34 -11.52 0.77
C TYR A 150 23.87 -10.23 1.42
N ARG A 151 24.80 -9.44 1.95
CA ARG A 151 24.50 -8.10 2.44
C ARG A 151 24.03 -7.19 1.30
N GLN A 152 24.75 -7.19 0.18
CA GLN A 152 24.37 -6.39 -0.99
C GLN A 152 23.01 -6.82 -1.54
N ARG A 153 22.75 -8.12 -1.67
CA ARG A 153 21.42 -8.61 -2.10
C ARG A 153 20.31 -8.24 -1.12
N ALA A 154 20.57 -8.22 0.19
CA ALA A 154 19.58 -7.82 1.17
C ALA A 154 19.19 -6.34 1.03
N ILE A 155 20.14 -5.50 0.60
CA ILE A 155 19.91 -4.10 0.27
C ILE A 155 19.16 -3.99 -1.07
N ASP A 156 19.59 -4.75 -2.08
CA ASP A 156 19.07 -4.65 -3.45
C ASP A 156 17.62 -5.14 -3.60
N PHE A 157 17.17 -6.08 -2.76
CA PHE A 157 15.83 -6.66 -2.87
C PHE A 157 14.94 -6.42 -1.65
N GLY A 158 15.47 -5.82 -0.58
CA GLY A 158 14.73 -5.54 0.64
C GLY A 158 13.95 -4.23 0.56
N GLY A 159 12.82 -4.17 1.26
CA GLY A 159 11.91 -3.03 1.28
C GLY A 159 10.55 -3.39 0.71
N VAL A 160 9.50 -2.80 1.26
CA VAL A 160 8.11 -3.03 0.80
C VAL A 160 7.97 -2.59 -0.64
N GLY A 161 8.52 -1.41 -0.99
CA GLY A 161 8.43 -0.88 -2.33
C GLY A 161 9.16 -1.75 -3.33
N GLN A 162 10.39 -2.13 -3.00
CA GLN A 162 11.25 -2.95 -3.85
C GLN A 162 10.63 -4.33 -4.13
N GLN A 163 10.07 -4.98 -3.10
CA GLN A 163 9.43 -6.28 -3.23
C GLN A 163 8.21 -6.24 -4.17
N ILE A 164 7.38 -5.19 -4.08
CA ILE A 164 6.21 -5.02 -4.94
C ILE A 164 6.64 -4.77 -6.39
N ALA A 165 7.57 -3.83 -6.63
CA ALA A 165 8.01 -3.48 -7.98
C ALA A 165 8.67 -4.69 -8.68
N TYR A 166 9.64 -5.34 -8.03
CA TYR A 166 10.34 -6.48 -8.62
C TYR A 166 9.44 -7.69 -8.86
N ALA A 167 8.55 -8.00 -7.94
CA ALA A 167 7.61 -9.11 -8.13
C ALA A 167 6.69 -8.82 -9.32
N THR A 168 6.17 -7.60 -9.43
CA THR A 168 5.27 -7.20 -10.51
C THR A 168 5.96 -7.25 -11.87
N TYR A 169 7.18 -6.71 -11.96
CA TYR A 169 8.04 -6.83 -13.12
C TYR A 169 8.33 -8.28 -13.52
N TRP A 170 8.74 -9.11 -12.56
CA TRP A 170 9.09 -10.51 -12.80
C TRP A 170 7.88 -11.30 -13.31
N LEU A 171 6.70 -11.07 -12.74
CA LEU A 171 5.47 -11.70 -13.19
C LEU A 171 5.22 -11.39 -14.67
N GLU A 172 5.40 -10.14 -15.10
CA GLU A 172 5.21 -9.78 -16.50
C GLU A 172 6.20 -10.47 -17.44
N VAL A 173 7.50 -10.32 -17.17
CA VAL A 173 8.52 -10.87 -18.08
C VAL A 173 8.41 -12.39 -18.18
N ARG A 174 8.12 -13.06 -17.07
CA ARG A 174 7.93 -14.51 -17.07
C ARG A 174 6.63 -14.91 -17.75
N PHE A 175 5.54 -14.20 -17.51
CA PHE A 175 4.28 -14.43 -18.22
C PHE A 175 4.48 -14.34 -19.74
N GLN A 176 5.09 -13.24 -20.22
CA GLN A 176 5.37 -13.05 -21.64
C GLN A 176 6.25 -14.16 -22.21
N ASN A 177 7.30 -14.57 -21.48
CA ASN A 177 8.18 -15.65 -21.90
C ASN A 177 7.43 -16.99 -22.01
N TYR A 178 6.64 -17.34 -20.99
CA TYR A 178 5.93 -18.62 -20.94
C TYR A 178 4.75 -18.67 -21.92
N SER A 179 4.06 -17.55 -22.12
CA SER A 179 2.98 -17.43 -23.10
C SER A 179 3.53 -17.51 -24.53
N THR A 180 4.53 -16.70 -24.86
CA THR A 180 5.13 -16.64 -26.22
C THR A 180 5.75 -17.97 -26.63
N ASN A 181 6.54 -18.59 -25.74
CA ASN A 181 7.22 -19.85 -26.04
C ASN A 181 6.32 -21.07 -25.79
N LYS A 182 5.10 -20.86 -25.29
CA LYS A 182 4.17 -21.91 -24.87
C LYS A 182 4.80 -22.91 -23.90
N THR A 183 5.71 -22.45 -23.03
CA THR A 183 6.44 -23.28 -22.07
C THR A 183 5.49 -24.03 -21.14
N TYR A 184 4.31 -23.45 -20.88
CA TYR A 184 3.26 -24.06 -20.04
C TYR A 184 2.70 -25.38 -20.57
N LEU A 185 2.92 -25.72 -21.85
CA LEU A 185 2.55 -27.02 -22.42
C LEU A 185 3.42 -28.18 -21.91
N ASN A 186 4.59 -27.88 -21.34
CA ASN A 186 5.43 -28.89 -20.70
C ASN A 186 4.85 -29.23 -19.32
N PRO A 187 4.55 -30.52 -19.03
CA PRO A 187 4.03 -30.90 -17.74
C PRO A 187 5.00 -30.53 -16.61
N LEU A 188 4.47 -30.05 -15.49
CA LEU A 188 5.26 -29.60 -14.34
C LEU A 188 5.12 -30.59 -13.19
N LEU A 189 6.24 -31.04 -12.62
CA LEU A 189 6.24 -31.87 -11.42
C LEU A 189 6.14 -30.97 -10.19
N VAL A 190 5.01 -31.05 -9.48
CA VAL A 190 4.73 -30.25 -8.27
C VAL A 190 4.31 -31.20 -7.17
N ASP A 191 4.99 -31.17 -6.02
CA ASP A 191 4.73 -32.07 -4.88
C ASP A 191 4.62 -33.56 -5.28
N GLY A 192 5.45 -33.99 -6.24
CA GLY A 192 5.46 -35.37 -6.74
C GLY A 192 4.34 -35.72 -7.74
N GLN A 193 3.45 -34.78 -8.05
CA GLN A 193 2.39 -34.93 -9.05
C GLN A 193 2.77 -34.22 -10.35
N LEU A 194 2.63 -34.93 -11.49
CA LEU A 194 2.82 -34.33 -12.81
C LEU A 194 1.52 -33.62 -13.24
N LEU A 195 1.58 -32.30 -13.41
CA LEU A 195 0.45 -31.46 -13.80
C LEU A 195 0.54 -31.02 -15.26
N ALA A 196 -0.53 -31.22 -16.01
CA ALA A 196 -0.70 -30.66 -17.34
C ALA A 196 -1.36 -29.27 -17.24
N ILE A 197 -0.54 -28.23 -17.06
CA ILE A 197 -1.00 -26.86 -16.84
C ILE A 197 -1.65 -26.29 -18.12
N ARG A 198 -2.78 -25.57 -17.96
CA ARG A 198 -3.60 -25.14 -19.11
C ARG A 198 -3.20 -23.80 -19.73
N ASN A 199 -2.50 -22.95 -18.99
CA ASN A 199 -2.13 -21.60 -19.45
C ASN A 199 -0.88 -21.05 -18.77
N ALA A 200 -0.36 -19.93 -19.29
CA ALA A 200 0.88 -19.33 -18.83
C ALA A 200 0.76 -18.75 -17.42
N ALA A 201 -0.38 -18.15 -17.06
CA ALA A 201 -0.60 -17.57 -15.73
C ALA A 201 -0.60 -18.64 -14.62
N THR A 202 -1.26 -19.78 -14.81
CA THR A 202 -1.19 -20.88 -13.84
C THR A 202 0.22 -21.45 -13.74
N TYR A 203 0.92 -21.60 -14.88
CA TYR A 203 2.29 -22.09 -14.89
C TYR A 203 3.23 -21.17 -14.11
N LEU A 204 3.09 -19.85 -14.33
CA LEU A 204 3.82 -18.81 -13.63
C LEU A 204 3.67 -18.89 -12.10
N LEU A 205 2.46 -19.13 -11.59
CA LEU A 205 2.22 -19.26 -10.14
C LEU A 205 2.99 -20.44 -9.54
N TYR A 206 3.08 -21.57 -10.24
CA TYR A 206 3.88 -22.72 -9.79
C TYR A 206 5.39 -22.49 -9.90
N ILE A 207 5.85 -21.71 -10.88
CA ILE A 207 7.27 -21.32 -10.91
C ILE A 207 7.60 -20.36 -9.76
N TYR A 208 6.67 -19.47 -9.41
CA TYR A 208 6.83 -18.56 -8.27
C TYR A 208 6.85 -19.34 -6.94
N THR A 209 5.93 -20.29 -6.75
CA THR A 209 5.87 -21.16 -5.56
C THR A 209 5.50 -22.58 -5.97
N PRO A 210 6.45 -23.55 -6.01
CA PRO A 210 6.21 -24.89 -6.56
C PRO A 210 5.54 -25.84 -5.54
N HIS A 211 4.41 -25.43 -4.96
CA HIS A 211 3.63 -26.22 -4.00
C HIS A 211 2.12 -26.14 -4.27
N LEU A 212 1.44 -27.29 -4.25
CA LEU A 212 -0.01 -27.39 -4.43
C LEU A 212 -0.78 -26.66 -3.32
N SER A 213 -0.35 -26.81 -2.07
CA SER A 213 -1.02 -26.18 -0.91
C SER A 213 -0.94 -24.66 -0.94
N ALA A 214 0.21 -24.10 -1.30
CA ALA A 214 0.39 -22.66 -1.44
C ALA A 214 -0.47 -22.08 -2.57
N ASN A 215 -0.53 -22.78 -3.70
CA ASN A 215 -1.34 -22.38 -4.84
C ASN A 215 -2.84 -22.55 -4.60
N ARG A 216 -3.24 -23.53 -3.79
CA ARG A 216 -4.61 -23.64 -3.27
C ARG A 216 -4.97 -22.44 -2.39
N ASN A 217 -4.07 -22.02 -1.48
CA ASN A 217 -4.28 -20.84 -0.67
C ASN A 217 -4.43 -19.57 -1.52
N PHE A 218 -3.61 -19.42 -2.57
CA PHE A 218 -3.77 -18.31 -3.53
C PHE A 218 -5.17 -18.28 -4.12
N TYR A 219 -5.64 -19.41 -4.67
CA TYR A 219 -6.97 -19.53 -5.28
C TYR A 219 -8.08 -19.19 -4.27
N ASP A 220 -8.04 -19.79 -3.08
CA ASP A 220 -9.06 -19.59 -2.04
C ASP A 220 -9.11 -18.14 -1.54
N ILE A 221 -7.96 -17.48 -1.38
CA ILE A 221 -7.90 -16.06 -1.01
C ILE A 221 -8.47 -15.20 -2.13
N PHE A 222 -8.10 -15.45 -3.39
CA PHE A 222 -8.58 -14.68 -4.53
C PHE A 222 -10.11 -14.78 -4.67
N VAL A 223 -10.65 -15.99 -4.59
CA VAL A 223 -12.11 -16.25 -4.63
C VAL A 223 -12.83 -15.56 -3.48
N SER A 224 -12.26 -15.65 -2.27
CA SER A 224 -12.83 -15.03 -1.06
C SER A 224 -12.90 -13.50 -1.15
N TRP A 225 -11.92 -12.87 -1.80
CA TRP A 225 -11.80 -11.42 -1.82
C TRP A 225 -12.43 -10.75 -3.03
N PHE A 226 -12.47 -11.44 -4.17
CA PHE A 226 -12.83 -10.82 -5.43
C PHE A 226 -13.87 -11.66 -6.19
N CYS A 227 -13.43 -12.74 -6.83
CA CYS A 227 -14.19 -13.51 -7.79
C CYS A 227 -13.43 -14.78 -8.17
N ASP A 228 -14.07 -15.64 -8.97
CA ASP A 228 -13.39 -16.80 -9.56
C ASP A 228 -12.27 -16.35 -10.52
N PRO A 229 -10.98 -16.59 -10.19
CA PRO A 229 -9.85 -16.12 -10.98
C PRO A 229 -9.71 -16.80 -12.35
N THR A 230 -10.56 -17.78 -12.66
CA THR A 230 -10.60 -18.48 -13.95
C THR A 230 -11.73 -17.99 -14.86
N GLY A 231 -12.68 -17.22 -14.32
CA GLY A 231 -13.91 -16.83 -14.99
C GLY A 231 -13.86 -15.44 -15.59
N ILE A 232 -14.49 -15.27 -16.76
CA ILE A 232 -14.69 -13.97 -17.45
C ILE A 232 -15.41 -12.96 -16.55
N GLN A 233 -16.22 -13.45 -15.61
CA GLN A 233 -16.97 -12.63 -14.63
C GLN A 233 -16.04 -11.86 -13.68
N CYS A 234 -14.78 -12.26 -13.60
CA CYS A 234 -13.77 -11.66 -12.75
C CYS A 234 -13.02 -10.50 -13.42
N LEU A 235 -13.20 -10.35 -14.74
CA LEU A 235 -12.63 -9.27 -15.53
C LEU A 235 -13.39 -7.96 -15.30
N SER A 236 -12.64 -6.88 -15.17
CA SER A 236 -13.19 -5.53 -15.16
C SER A 236 -13.95 -5.25 -16.46
N THR A 237 -15.18 -4.75 -16.35
CA THR A 237 -15.93 -4.21 -17.50
C THR A 237 -15.59 -2.75 -17.76
N ALA A 238 -14.74 -2.14 -16.94
CA ALA A 238 -14.32 -0.76 -17.12
C ALA A 238 -13.36 -0.64 -18.31
N THR A 239 -13.63 0.33 -19.18
CA THR A 239 -12.72 0.72 -20.25
C THR A 239 -11.32 1.01 -19.71
N PRO A 240 -10.25 0.64 -20.43
CA PRO A 240 -8.89 0.84 -19.96
C PRO A 240 -8.64 2.32 -19.62
N PRO A 241 -8.05 2.64 -18.46
CA PRO A 241 -7.49 3.96 -18.22
C PRO A 241 -6.45 4.27 -19.31
N PRO A 242 -6.32 5.53 -19.75
CA PRO A 242 -5.46 5.89 -20.86
C PRO A 242 -3.99 5.48 -20.64
N ALA A 243 -3.33 4.99 -21.70
CA ALA A 243 -1.97 4.43 -21.69
C ALA A 243 -0.82 5.46 -21.59
N THR A 244 -1.06 6.61 -21.00
CA THR A 244 -0.04 7.60 -20.57
C THR A 244 -0.56 8.23 -19.28
N PRO A 245 0.29 8.50 -18.27
CA PRO A 245 -0.20 8.81 -16.94
C PRO A 245 -1.07 10.08 -17.02
N PRO A 246 -2.31 10.08 -16.52
CA PRO A 246 -2.92 11.33 -16.14
C PRO A 246 -2.04 11.85 -15.01
N VAL A 247 -1.27 12.88 -15.33
CA VAL A 247 -0.70 13.79 -14.34
C VAL A 247 -1.84 14.46 -13.56
N ASP A 248 -3.10 14.20 -13.89
CA ASP A 248 -4.28 14.52 -13.09
C ASP A 248 -4.61 13.42 -12.08
N ALA A 249 -4.13 13.55 -10.84
CA ALA A 249 -4.77 12.84 -9.75
C ALA A 249 -6.19 13.45 -9.56
N PRO A 250 -7.23 12.66 -9.21
CA PRO A 250 -8.56 13.24 -9.01
C PRO A 250 -8.47 14.31 -7.91
N ASN A 251 -9.15 15.44 -8.10
CA ASN A 251 -9.28 16.46 -7.06
C ASN A 251 -9.83 15.79 -5.80
N ASP A 252 -9.02 15.77 -4.75
CA ASP A 252 -9.42 15.26 -3.45
C ASP A 252 -10.45 16.24 -2.87
N ILE A 253 -11.73 16.01 -3.19
CA ILE A 253 -12.85 16.84 -2.74
C ILE A 253 -13.60 16.22 -1.54
N GLN A 254 -13.13 15.07 -1.05
CA GLN A 254 -13.79 14.41 0.07
C GLN A 254 -13.53 15.18 1.36
N LYS A 255 -14.61 15.41 2.13
CA LYS A 255 -14.53 16.04 3.44
C LYS A 255 -13.51 15.32 4.31
N PHE A 256 -12.54 16.06 4.84
CA PHE A 256 -11.65 15.58 5.88
C PHE A 256 -12.23 15.94 7.24
N SER A 257 -12.37 14.95 8.12
CA SER A 257 -12.77 15.16 9.51
C SER A 257 -11.80 14.44 10.42
N SER A 258 -11.25 15.13 11.41
CA SER A 258 -10.33 14.51 12.36
C SER A 258 -10.41 15.17 13.74
N LYS A 259 -10.00 14.42 14.75
CA LYS A 259 -9.74 14.92 16.10
C LYS A 259 -8.24 14.80 16.38
N THR A 260 -7.68 15.75 17.14
CA THR A 260 -6.25 15.69 17.48
C THR A 260 -5.92 16.47 18.76
N TYR A 261 -4.79 16.14 19.37
CA TYR A 261 -4.13 16.99 20.38
C TYR A 261 -3.05 17.90 19.76
N LYS A 262 -2.57 17.55 18.56
CA LYS A 262 -1.45 18.22 17.89
C LYS A 262 -1.82 19.66 17.55
N ASP A 263 -0.88 20.56 17.78
CA ASP A 263 -0.97 21.98 17.43
C ASP A 263 -0.63 22.24 15.95
N SER A 264 -0.15 21.22 15.25
CA SER A 264 0.23 21.25 13.85
C SER A 264 -0.13 19.92 13.19
N LEU A 265 -0.79 19.98 12.03
CA LEU A 265 -1.14 18.83 11.22
C LEU A 265 -0.73 19.08 9.77
N VAL A 266 0.03 18.15 9.20
CA VAL A 266 0.34 18.15 7.78
C VAL A 266 -0.74 17.35 7.07
N LEU A 267 -1.51 18.03 6.23
CA LEU A 267 -2.47 17.39 5.33
C LEU A 267 -1.88 17.31 3.94
N ARG A 268 -2.15 16.20 3.28
CA ARG A 268 -1.78 15.94 1.90
C ARG A 268 -3.01 15.46 1.14
N GLY A 269 -3.03 15.72 -0.15
CA GLY A 269 -4.03 15.12 -1.02
C GLY A 269 -3.68 15.23 -2.48
N SER A 270 -4.56 14.68 -3.30
CA SER A 270 -4.45 14.66 -4.75
C SER A 270 -5.12 15.86 -5.40
N LYS A 271 -4.61 16.28 -6.56
CA LYS A 271 -5.26 17.22 -7.45
C LYS A 271 -4.93 16.96 -8.91
N SER A 272 -5.75 17.50 -9.79
CA SER A 272 -5.46 17.54 -11.21
C SER A 272 -4.26 18.48 -11.49
N ILE A 273 -3.34 18.13 -12.40
CA ILE A 273 -2.25 18.96 -12.90
C ILE A 273 -2.72 20.31 -13.41
N ASN A 274 -3.91 20.36 -13.99
CA ASN A 274 -4.50 21.58 -14.56
C ASN A 274 -5.33 22.37 -13.54
N VAL A 275 -5.22 22.03 -12.25
CA VAL A 275 -5.99 22.63 -11.17
C VAL A 275 -5.06 23.20 -10.11
N ARG A 276 -5.38 24.38 -9.59
CA ARG A 276 -4.74 24.99 -8.44
C ARG A 276 -5.55 24.70 -7.18
N VAL A 277 -4.87 24.55 -6.06
CA VAL A 277 -5.51 24.39 -4.75
C VAL A 277 -5.24 25.64 -3.92
N PHE A 278 -6.31 26.19 -3.34
CA PHE A 278 -6.25 27.38 -2.49
C PHE A 278 -6.84 27.10 -1.13
N LEU A 279 -6.28 27.73 -0.10
CA LEU A 279 -6.93 27.93 1.19
C LEU A 279 -7.20 29.43 1.35
N GLY A 280 -8.48 29.82 1.28
CA GLY A 280 -8.84 31.24 1.14
C GLY A 280 -8.25 31.83 -0.14
N GLU A 281 -7.39 32.84 0.00
CA GLU A 281 -6.65 33.47 -1.11
C GLU A 281 -5.25 32.88 -1.30
N THR A 282 -4.77 32.07 -0.36
CA THR A 282 -3.41 31.51 -0.37
C THR A 282 -3.33 30.33 -1.34
N LEU A 283 -2.41 30.41 -2.31
CA LEU A 283 -2.10 29.29 -3.20
C LEU A 283 -1.33 28.21 -2.44
N ILE A 284 -1.90 27.01 -2.37
CA ILE A 284 -1.32 25.84 -1.71
C ILE A 284 -0.54 24.98 -2.72
N ALA A 285 -1.10 24.80 -3.92
CA ALA A 285 -0.45 24.06 -4.99
C ALA A 285 -0.84 24.62 -6.35
N ASP A 286 0.14 24.83 -7.22
CA ASP A 286 -0.04 25.39 -8.56
C ASP A 286 -0.29 24.31 -9.63
N LEU A 287 -0.53 24.74 -10.87
CA LEU A 287 -0.52 23.91 -12.06
C LEU A 287 0.81 23.14 -12.17
N GLY A 288 0.80 21.99 -12.83
CA GLY A 288 2.02 21.18 -13.01
C GLY A 288 2.26 20.14 -11.91
N SER A 289 1.71 20.33 -10.70
CA SER A 289 1.73 19.32 -9.62
C SER A 289 0.49 18.43 -9.65
N ASN A 290 0.56 17.19 -9.19
CA ASN A 290 -0.60 16.31 -9.01
C ASN A 290 -0.97 16.08 -7.53
N THR A 291 -0.26 16.74 -6.63
CA THR A 291 -0.49 16.69 -5.18
C THR A 291 -0.46 18.09 -4.58
N TRP A 292 -0.93 18.18 -3.35
CA TRP A 292 -0.79 19.34 -2.49
C TRP A 292 -0.44 18.88 -1.08
N GLU A 293 0.31 19.73 -0.38
CA GLU A 293 0.61 19.58 1.03
C GLU A 293 0.34 20.92 1.72
N ILE A 294 -0.30 20.87 2.88
CA ILE A 294 -0.54 22.06 3.71
C ILE A 294 -0.30 21.71 5.17
N THR A 295 0.33 22.64 5.90
CA THR A 295 0.42 22.57 7.35
C THR A 295 -0.66 23.45 7.97
N LEU A 296 -1.60 22.83 8.69
CA LEU A 296 -2.63 23.51 9.46
C LEU A 296 -2.20 23.60 10.92
N ARG A 297 -2.52 24.73 11.57
CA ARG A 297 -2.21 24.98 12.99
C ARG A 297 -3.48 25.24 13.80
N PRO A 298 -4.30 24.21 14.07
CA PRO A 298 -5.55 24.38 14.78
C PRO A 298 -5.33 24.89 16.21
N GLN A 299 -6.13 25.88 16.60
CA GLN A 299 -6.30 26.25 18.01
C GLN A 299 -7.21 25.23 18.69
N ILE A 300 -7.22 25.19 20.03
CA ILE A 300 -8.20 24.38 20.78
C ILE A 300 -9.62 24.76 20.33
N GLY A 301 -10.43 23.76 20.03
CA GLY A 301 -11.76 23.91 19.45
C GLY A 301 -11.86 23.38 18.01
N LEU A 302 -12.90 23.80 17.29
CA LEU A 302 -13.14 23.39 15.91
C LEU A 302 -12.45 24.35 14.94
N LEU A 303 -11.50 23.83 14.16
CA LEU A 303 -11.03 24.46 12.93
C LEU A 303 -11.92 23.97 11.78
N SER A 304 -12.54 24.90 11.05
CA SER A 304 -13.32 24.62 9.85
C SER A 304 -12.76 25.43 8.69
N GLU A 305 -12.22 24.73 7.71
CA GLU A 305 -11.58 25.31 6.53
C GLU A 305 -12.13 24.68 5.25
N THR A 306 -11.90 25.31 4.11
CA THR A 306 -12.25 24.73 2.82
C THR A 306 -11.14 24.97 1.80
N LEU A 307 -10.60 23.89 1.26
CA LEU A 307 -9.73 23.99 0.10
C LEU A 307 -10.58 24.16 -1.16
N LEU A 308 -10.19 25.12 -1.98
CA LEU A 308 -10.84 25.42 -3.26
C LEU A 308 -9.95 24.94 -4.40
N TYR A 309 -10.53 24.13 -5.28
CA TYR A 309 -9.89 23.62 -6.49
C TYR A 309 -10.34 24.49 -7.65
N LYS A 310 -9.41 25.20 -8.29
CA LYS A 310 -9.71 26.09 -9.41
C LYS A 310 -8.96 25.67 -10.66
N ASP A 311 -9.60 25.70 -11.83
CA ASP A 311 -8.94 25.43 -13.10
C ASP A 311 -7.93 26.53 -13.47
N ALA A 312 -7.23 26.37 -14.60
CA ALA A 312 -6.26 27.34 -15.11
C ALA A 312 -6.85 28.75 -15.34
N ASN A 313 -8.16 28.84 -15.61
CA ASN A 313 -8.89 30.08 -15.85
C ASN A 313 -9.46 30.70 -14.56
N GLY A 314 -9.30 30.03 -13.42
CA GLY A 314 -9.79 30.48 -12.11
C GLY A 314 -11.22 30.03 -11.78
N ASN A 315 -11.85 29.20 -12.61
CA ASN A 315 -13.19 28.66 -12.31
C ASN A 315 -13.10 27.59 -11.22
N LEU A 316 -14.06 27.59 -10.30
CA LEU A 316 -14.14 26.57 -9.26
C LEU A 316 -14.55 25.22 -9.88
N VAL A 317 -13.73 24.20 -9.67
CA VAL A 317 -13.95 22.82 -10.15
C VAL A 317 -14.11 21.80 -9.02
N GLY A 318 -13.98 22.25 -7.76
CA GLY A 318 -14.18 21.40 -6.59
C GLY A 318 -13.89 22.12 -5.28
N SER A 319 -14.33 21.53 -4.19
CA SER A 319 -14.04 22.03 -2.84
C SER A 319 -13.89 20.86 -1.88
N LYS A 320 -12.91 20.93 -0.98
CA LYS A 320 -12.71 19.98 0.11
C LYS A 320 -12.97 20.65 1.45
N PRO A 321 -14.07 20.32 2.14
CA PRO A 321 -14.28 20.74 3.51
C PRO A 321 -13.26 20.06 4.44
N ILE A 322 -12.69 20.82 5.37
CA ILE A 322 -11.76 20.32 6.39
C ILE A 322 -12.32 20.71 7.76
N GLU A 323 -12.60 19.71 8.58
CA GLU A 323 -12.99 19.89 9.98
C GLU A 323 -11.98 19.19 10.88
N ILE A 324 -11.31 19.96 11.74
CA ILE A 324 -10.38 19.43 12.73
C ILE A 324 -10.81 19.92 14.10
N LYS A 325 -11.25 19.01 14.96
CA LYS A 325 -11.52 19.33 16.36
C LYS A 325 -10.25 19.07 17.17
N ARG A 326 -9.57 20.14 17.58
CA ARG A 326 -8.42 20.02 18.47
C ARG A 326 -8.89 20.08 19.92
N HIS A 327 -8.60 19.03 20.66
CA HIS A 327 -8.92 18.93 22.08
C HIS A 327 -7.74 19.43 22.93
N LYS A 328 -7.99 19.80 24.18
CA LYS A 328 -6.91 19.91 25.17
C LYS A 328 -6.32 18.51 25.40
N VAL A 329 -5.04 18.40 25.72
CA VAL A 329 -4.44 17.10 26.04
C VAL A 329 -5.24 16.47 27.18
N ALA A 330 -5.60 15.19 27.02
CA ALA A 330 -6.43 14.39 27.94
C ALA A 330 -7.92 14.77 28.06
N ASP A 331 -8.39 15.82 27.39
CA ASP A 331 -9.83 16.10 27.21
C ASP A 331 -10.31 15.21 26.04
N ILE A 332 -10.63 13.96 26.32
CA ILE A 332 -10.95 12.94 25.32
C ILE A 332 -12.35 13.18 24.76
N ASN A 333 -13.30 13.55 25.62
CA ASN A 333 -14.69 13.75 25.22
C ASN A 333 -14.91 15.11 24.49
N GLY A 334 -14.00 16.07 24.67
CA GLY A 334 -13.99 17.37 24.01
C GLY A 334 -14.96 18.39 24.60
N ASP A 335 -15.19 18.36 25.91
CA ASP A 335 -16.01 19.32 26.67
C ASP A 335 -15.19 20.47 27.29
N ASN A 336 -13.87 20.45 27.10
CA ASN A 336 -12.86 21.40 27.59
C ASN A 336 -12.47 21.26 29.07
N LEU A 337 -12.94 20.22 29.75
CA LEU A 337 -12.45 19.78 31.06
C LEU A 337 -11.66 18.47 30.89
N VAL A 338 -10.79 18.17 31.85
CA VAL A 338 -10.16 16.86 31.98
C VAL A 338 -10.63 16.29 33.30
N ASP A 339 -11.63 15.42 33.25
CA ASP A 339 -12.35 14.96 34.44
C ASP A 339 -12.68 13.46 34.41
N LEU A 340 -13.62 13.05 35.28
CA LEU A 340 -14.03 11.66 35.42
C LEU A 340 -14.65 11.09 34.13
N LEU A 341 -15.24 11.92 33.27
CA LEU A 341 -15.78 11.50 32.00
C LEU A 341 -14.65 11.11 31.03
N ASP A 342 -13.55 11.87 30.97
CA ASP A 342 -12.40 11.48 30.14
C ASP A 342 -11.75 10.20 30.65
N LEU A 343 -11.60 10.07 31.97
CA LEU A 343 -11.11 8.84 32.58
C LEU A 343 -12.03 7.66 32.25
N SER A 344 -13.34 7.86 32.24
CA SER A 344 -14.29 6.80 31.88
C SER A 344 -14.14 6.35 30.43
N VAL A 345 -13.87 7.27 29.51
CA VAL A 345 -13.61 6.95 28.11
C VAL A 345 -12.28 6.23 27.98
N LEU A 346 -11.19 6.71 28.60
CA LEU A 346 -9.89 6.04 28.58
C LEU A 346 -9.97 4.62 29.16
N ALA A 347 -10.63 4.46 30.30
CA ALA A 347 -10.80 3.17 30.98
C ALA A 347 -11.53 2.13 30.11
N ASN A 348 -12.48 2.57 29.28
CA ASN A 348 -13.19 1.68 28.36
C ASN A 348 -12.26 1.05 27.30
N PHE A 349 -11.12 1.69 27.01
CA PHE A 349 -10.14 1.21 26.05
C PHE A 349 -8.85 0.69 26.70
N PHE A 350 -8.77 0.63 28.04
CA PHE A 350 -7.56 0.21 28.74
C PHE A 350 -7.13 -1.22 28.36
N GLY A 351 -5.87 -1.40 28.03
CA GLY A 351 -5.29 -2.64 27.52
C GLY A 351 -5.58 -2.90 26.04
N THR A 352 -6.19 -1.96 25.31
CA THR A 352 -6.47 -2.10 23.88
C THR A 352 -5.31 -1.56 23.05
N SER A 353 -4.81 -2.40 22.12
CA SER A 353 -3.90 -1.95 21.06
C SER A 353 -4.71 -1.47 19.84
N ASN A 354 -4.30 -0.36 19.21
CA ASN A 354 -5.00 0.28 18.07
C ASN A 354 -6.45 0.71 18.41
N PRO A 355 -6.68 1.57 19.41
CA PRO A 355 -8.02 1.97 19.77
C PRO A 355 -8.73 2.71 18.61
N PRO A 356 -10.06 2.52 18.43
CA PRO A 356 -10.81 3.13 17.34
C PRO A 356 -10.96 4.64 17.44
N ASP A 357 -10.92 5.23 18.66
CA ASP A 357 -10.81 6.68 18.83
C ASP A 357 -9.33 7.05 19.05
N PRO A 358 -8.70 7.83 18.15
CA PRO A 358 -7.29 8.18 18.25
C PRO A 358 -6.95 9.07 19.45
N LEU A 359 -7.95 9.65 20.13
CA LEU A 359 -7.73 10.51 21.30
C LEU A 359 -7.52 9.75 22.61
N VAL A 360 -7.83 8.45 22.68
CA VAL A 360 -7.70 7.67 23.92
C VAL A 360 -6.28 7.16 24.17
N ASN A 361 -5.45 7.12 23.12
CA ASN A 361 -4.01 6.97 23.26
C ASN A 361 -3.39 8.38 23.35
N LEU A 362 -2.91 8.73 24.54
CA LEU A 362 -2.33 10.03 24.87
C LEU A 362 -0.83 10.12 24.58
N ASN A 363 -0.18 8.98 24.27
CA ASN A 363 1.22 8.89 23.83
C ASN A 363 1.41 8.08 22.54
N PRO A 364 0.71 8.42 21.44
CA PRO A 364 0.74 7.63 20.21
C PRO A 364 2.11 7.64 19.50
N GLU A 365 3.00 8.55 19.88
CA GLU A 365 4.40 8.57 19.44
C GLU A 365 5.31 7.58 20.18
N VAL A 366 4.86 7.06 21.33
CA VAL A 366 5.61 6.10 22.16
C VAL A 366 5.16 4.66 21.86
N ASP A 367 3.85 4.42 21.86
CA ASP A 367 3.26 3.11 21.58
C ASP A 367 1.84 3.25 21.00
N ASN A 368 1.21 2.12 20.71
CA ASN A 368 -0.16 2.10 20.17
C ASN A 368 -1.14 1.37 21.11
N GLU A 369 -0.90 1.43 22.42
CA GLU A 369 -1.68 0.72 23.43
C GLU A 369 -2.16 1.68 24.52
N VAL A 370 -3.45 1.65 24.83
CA VAL A 370 -3.96 2.41 25.99
C VAL A 370 -3.54 1.69 27.27
N ASN A 371 -2.58 2.25 27.99
CA ASN A 371 -1.96 1.61 29.14
C ASN A 371 -1.74 2.60 30.30
N ILE A 372 -0.88 2.22 31.25
CA ILE A 372 -0.61 3.01 32.44
C ILE A 372 0.06 4.37 32.14
N LEU A 373 0.77 4.48 31.02
CA LEU A 373 1.36 5.73 30.54
C LEU A 373 0.27 6.73 30.15
N ASP A 374 -0.74 6.32 29.39
CA ASP A 374 -1.89 7.17 29.05
C ASP A 374 -2.64 7.61 30.30
N LEU A 375 -2.89 6.69 31.24
CA LEU A 375 -3.53 7.04 32.51
C LEU A 375 -2.70 8.08 33.29
N SER A 376 -1.38 7.97 33.24
CA SER A 376 -0.48 8.93 33.90
C SER A 376 -0.53 10.31 33.22
N ILE A 377 -0.62 10.35 31.89
CA ILE A 377 -0.77 11.61 31.14
C ILE A 377 -2.13 12.25 31.43
N LEU A 378 -3.20 11.44 31.51
CA LEU A 378 -4.53 11.93 31.87
C LEU A 378 -4.51 12.55 33.27
N ALA A 379 -3.95 11.84 34.25
CA ALA A 379 -3.84 12.34 35.62
C ALA A 379 -3.00 13.62 35.73
N ALA A 380 -1.95 13.76 34.93
CA ALA A 380 -1.11 14.96 34.91
C ALA A 380 -1.83 16.21 34.35
N ASN A 381 -2.88 16.01 33.54
CA ASN A 381 -3.68 17.08 32.94
C ASN A 381 -5.04 17.27 33.64
N TRP A 382 -5.27 16.60 34.77
CA TRP A 382 -6.53 16.63 35.51
C TRP A 382 -6.94 18.06 35.88
N SER A 383 -8.18 18.42 35.57
CA SER A 383 -8.70 19.79 35.76
C SER A 383 -9.33 20.02 37.13
N GLY A 384 -9.57 18.97 37.93
CA GLY A 384 -10.14 19.05 39.28
C GLY A 384 -11.44 18.29 39.40
#